data_AF-A0A2M7VCP3-F1
#
_entry.id   AF-A0A2M7VCP3-F1
#
_cell.length_a   1.000
_cell.length_b   1.000
_cell.length_c   1.000
_cell.angle_alpha   90.00
_cell.angle_beta   90.00
_cell.angle_gamma   90.00
#
_symmetry.space_group_name_H-M   'P 1'
#
loop_
_entity.id
_entity.type
_entity.pdbx_description
1 polymer ?
#
loop_
_entity_poly.entity_id
_entity_poly.type
_entity_poly.pdbx_seq_one_letter_code
_entity_poly.pdbx_strand_id
1 'polypeptide(L)'
;MAKRRPYRTRKPKLKLKLKKNTIYSLFSFGLILTGLILSLSFTRNGNSFIILNDTLISSFGFSAYIFPLGIILLGFLFLRLKIFLSKPNVALGFLLFFVSFAAVSRGGIIGGYLFQIIADVLMSTGAYLVYLFGMFVGLIVLFDTSMDKLFNGIIFIFSNLGRLFPSKFVDYFKKDKIPSLNNNRQMTIKGMDKNFPSAQNAREQQSTVPVKKDSPLIADKLVQNTLGKNVLWEYPPLSLLSDTTAQ
;
A
#
# COMPACT_ATOMS: atom_id res chain seq x y z
N MET A 1 17.16 -31.01 77.82
CA MET A 1 17.19 -30.09 76.66
C MET A 1 16.78 -30.85 75.40
N ALA A 2 15.63 -30.53 74.80
CA ALA A 2 15.07 -31.28 73.67
C ALA A 2 15.72 -30.86 72.35
N LYS A 3 16.44 -31.79 71.70
CA LYS A 3 17.18 -31.59 70.46
C LYS A 3 16.19 -31.55 69.28
N ARG A 4 15.84 -30.35 68.79
CA ARG A 4 14.96 -30.16 67.63
C ARG A 4 15.64 -30.74 66.37
N ARG A 5 15.00 -31.73 65.73
CA ARG A 5 15.48 -32.32 64.47
C ARG A 5 15.28 -31.32 63.32
N PRO A 6 16.27 -31.10 62.44
CA PRO A 6 16.11 -30.22 61.30
C PRO A 6 15.18 -30.86 60.28
N TYR A 7 14.04 -30.21 60.03
CA TYR A 7 13.09 -30.60 59.00
C TYR A 7 13.74 -30.33 57.63
N ARG A 8 14.33 -31.36 57.03
CA ARG A 8 14.94 -31.29 55.70
C ARG A 8 13.81 -31.17 54.68
N THR A 9 13.42 -29.94 54.36
CA THR A 9 12.51 -29.61 53.27
C THR A 9 13.10 -30.12 51.96
N ARG A 10 12.68 -31.33 51.56
CA ARG A 10 12.96 -31.89 50.25
C ARG A 10 12.22 -31.04 49.22
N LYS A 11 12.93 -30.09 48.59
CA LYS A 11 12.38 -29.39 47.42
C LYS A 11 12.00 -30.46 46.38
N PRO A 12 10.73 -30.53 45.93
CA PRO A 12 10.37 -31.49 44.91
C PRO A 12 11.12 -31.12 43.64
N LYS A 13 12.05 -31.97 43.22
CA LYS A 13 12.67 -31.89 41.89
C LYS A 13 11.61 -32.33 40.89
N LEU A 14 10.70 -31.43 40.53
CA LEU A 14 9.74 -31.60 39.44
C LEU A 14 10.51 -31.77 38.14
N LYS A 15 10.91 -33.01 37.84
CA LYS A 15 11.48 -33.42 36.55
C LYS A 15 10.33 -33.58 35.56
N LEU A 16 9.71 -32.46 35.18
CA LEU A 16 8.71 -32.42 34.13
C LEU A 16 9.41 -32.72 32.79
N LYS A 17 9.46 -34.01 32.42
CA LYS A 17 9.88 -34.47 31.10
C LYS A 17 8.74 -34.21 30.11
N LEU A 18 8.58 -32.96 29.70
CA LEU A 18 7.63 -32.62 28.64
C LEU A 18 8.12 -33.18 27.31
N LYS A 19 7.18 -33.71 26.51
CA LYS A 19 7.46 -34.14 25.14
C LYS A 19 7.93 -32.91 24.35
N LYS A 20 9.03 -33.04 23.60
CA LYS A 20 9.63 -31.92 22.84
C LYS A 20 8.58 -31.19 21.97
N ASN A 21 7.64 -31.92 21.38
CA ASN A 21 6.56 -31.35 20.58
C ASN A 21 5.63 -30.42 21.37
N THR A 22 5.35 -30.73 22.64
CA THR A 22 4.51 -29.89 23.50
C THR A 22 5.21 -28.57 23.83
N ILE A 23 6.54 -28.60 24.01
CA ILE A 23 7.34 -27.40 24.28
C ILE A 23 7.28 -26.44 23.07
N TYR A 24 7.47 -26.95 21.86
CA TYR A 24 7.37 -26.13 20.65
C TYR A 24 5.97 -25.53 20.46
N SER A 25 4.92 -26.33 20.66
CA SER A 25 3.54 -25.85 20.54
C SER A 25 3.23 -24.75 21.58
N LEU A 26 3.61 -24.96 22.85
CA LEU A 26 3.40 -23.98 23.90
C LEU A 26 4.15 -22.66 23.62
N PHE A 27 5.39 -22.76 23.13
CA PHE A 27 6.16 -21.59 22.72
C PHE A 27 5.51 -20.86 21.54
N SER A 28 4.99 -21.60 20.55
CA SER A 28 4.26 -21.06 19.40
C SER A 28 3.03 -20.27 19.83
N PHE A 29 2.20 -20.86 20.70
CA PHE A 29 1.00 -20.21 21.24
C PHE A 29 1.37 -18.97 22.05
N GLY A 30 2.44 -19.02 22.85
CA GLY A 30 2.95 -17.86 23.58
C GLY A 30 3.34 -16.70 22.65
N LEU A 31 4.03 -16.98 21.55
CA LEU A 31 4.38 -15.97 20.55
C LEU A 31 3.14 -15.38 19.87
N ILE A 32 2.21 -16.21 19.40
CA ILE A 32 0.97 -15.74 18.75
C ILE A 32 0.17 -14.85 19.71
N LEU A 33 0.01 -15.29 20.97
CA LEU A 33 -0.68 -14.50 22.00
C LEU A 33 0.03 -13.17 22.27
N THR A 34 1.36 -13.17 22.33
CA THR A 34 2.15 -11.94 22.50
C THR A 34 1.94 -10.99 21.33
N GLY A 35 1.95 -11.49 20.10
CA GLY A 35 1.67 -10.68 18.92
C GLY A 35 0.25 -10.10 18.90
N LEU A 36 -0.75 -10.88 19.35
CA LEU A 36 -2.11 -10.37 19.53
C LEU A 36 -2.20 -9.27 20.60
N ILE A 37 -1.51 -9.43 21.73
CA ILE A 37 -1.45 -8.42 22.80
C ILE A 37 -0.78 -7.14 22.28
N LEU A 38 0.32 -7.24 21.54
CA LEU A 38 0.98 -6.08 20.93
C LEU A 38 0.08 -5.39 19.91
N SER A 39 -0.67 -6.15 19.11
CA SER A 39 -1.66 -5.60 18.19
C SER A 39 -2.76 -4.84 18.94
N LEU A 40 -3.26 -5.42 20.05
CA LEU A 40 -4.26 -4.79 20.90
C LEU A 40 -3.72 -3.54 21.60
N SER A 41 -2.41 -3.46 21.85
CA SER A 41 -1.75 -2.29 22.46
C SER A 41 -2.00 -1.00 21.68
N PHE A 42 -2.22 -1.07 20.37
CA PHE A 42 -2.53 0.10 19.53
C PHE A 42 -3.89 0.73 19.83
N THR A 43 -4.78 0.02 20.52
CA THR A 43 -6.04 0.60 21.02
C THR A 43 -5.81 1.59 22.17
N ARG A 44 -4.63 1.57 22.81
CA ARG A 44 -4.26 2.44 23.94
C ARG A 44 -5.26 2.41 25.12
N ASN A 45 -5.98 1.30 25.29
CA ASN A 45 -7.01 1.14 26.33
C ASN A 45 -6.40 0.76 27.69
N GLY A 46 -5.90 1.75 28.42
CA GLY A 46 -5.36 1.59 29.77
C GLY A 46 -3.85 1.78 29.85
N ASN A 47 -3.37 2.07 31.06
CA ASN A 47 -1.99 2.54 31.28
C ASN A 47 -0.92 1.56 30.76
N SER A 48 -1.12 0.26 30.95
CA SER A 48 -0.17 -0.77 30.50
C SER A 48 -0.05 -0.84 28.97
N PHE A 49 -1.16 -0.68 28.24
CA PHE A 49 -1.14 -0.69 26.77
C PHE A 49 -0.59 0.60 26.18
N ILE A 50 -0.70 1.73 26.89
CA ILE A 50 -0.04 2.98 26.50
C ILE A 50 1.48 2.82 26.57
N ILE A 51 2.01 2.35 27.70
CA ILE A 51 3.46 2.15 27.89
C ILE A 51 4.02 1.17 26.85
N LEU A 52 3.34 0.04 26.61
CA LEU A 52 3.72 -0.93 25.59
C LEU A 52 3.74 -0.30 24.19
N ASN A 53 2.69 0.45 23.85
CA ASN A 53 2.58 1.09 22.53
C ASN A 53 3.65 2.16 22.33
N ASP A 54 3.89 3.02 23.33
CA ASP A 54 4.90 4.06 23.28
C ASP A 54 6.32 3.47 23.18
N THR A 55 6.58 2.34 23.86
CA THR A 55 7.84 1.60 23.71
C THR A 55 8.01 1.04 22.29
N LEU A 56 6.92 0.52 21.71
CA LEU A 56 6.95 -0.03 20.35
C LEU A 56 7.18 1.06 19.30
N ILE A 57 6.48 2.19 19.44
CA ILE A 57 6.56 3.34 18.51
C ILE A 57 7.92 4.06 18.67
N SER A 58 8.44 4.23 19.88
CA SER A 58 9.78 4.82 20.06
C SER A 58 10.88 3.93 19.46
N SER A 59 10.73 2.60 19.54
CA SER A 59 11.71 1.66 19.01
C SER A 59 11.68 1.54 17.47
N PHE A 60 10.49 1.39 16.88
CA PHE A 60 10.32 1.04 15.46
C PHE A 60 9.62 2.12 14.62
N GLY A 61 9.10 3.19 15.22
CA GLY A 61 8.35 4.24 14.52
C GLY A 61 7.18 3.68 13.73
N PHE A 62 7.09 4.05 12.45
CA PHE A 62 6.03 3.59 11.55
C PHE A 62 6.04 2.07 11.34
N SER A 63 7.19 1.41 11.41
CA SER A 63 7.28 -0.05 11.28
C SER A 63 6.67 -0.78 12.48
N ALA A 64 6.40 -0.10 13.60
CA ALA A 64 5.77 -0.69 14.77
C ALA A 64 4.42 -1.36 14.46
N TYR A 65 3.64 -0.84 13.49
CA TYR A 65 2.36 -1.43 13.10
C TYR A 65 2.49 -2.81 12.46
N ILE A 66 3.61 -3.09 11.80
CA ILE A 66 3.88 -4.36 11.12
C ILE A 66 4.54 -5.37 12.08
N PHE A 67 5.19 -4.89 13.14
CA PHE A 67 5.91 -5.75 14.09
C PHE A 67 5.05 -6.85 14.77
N PRO A 68 3.82 -6.60 15.26
CA PRO A 68 2.96 -7.63 15.83
C PRO A 68 2.69 -8.80 14.87
N LEU A 69 2.51 -8.48 13.58
CA LEU A 69 2.31 -9.49 12.53
C LEU A 69 3.54 -10.39 12.40
N GLY A 70 4.74 -9.84 12.55
CA GLY A 70 5.99 -10.59 12.56
C GLY A 70 6.10 -11.60 13.68
N ILE A 71 5.72 -11.21 14.90
CA ILE A 71 5.71 -12.12 16.03
C ILE A 71 4.71 -13.26 15.81
N ILE A 72 3.55 -12.96 15.23
CA ILE A 72 2.53 -13.97 14.90
C ILE A 72 3.08 -14.96 13.86
N LEU A 73 3.71 -14.48 12.79
CA LEU A 73 4.35 -15.32 11.77
C LEU A 73 5.46 -16.19 12.37
N LEU A 74 6.26 -15.64 13.28
CA LEU A 74 7.28 -16.41 14.01
C LEU A 74 6.64 -17.47 14.92
N GLY A 75 5.47 -17.21 15.50
CA GLY A 75 4.70 -18.20 16.23
C GLY A 75 4.20 -19.34 15.35
N PHE A 76 3.69 -19.03 14.15
CA PHE A 76 3.24 -20.03 13.17
C PHE A 76 4.37 -20.93 12.67
N LEU A 77 5.60 -20.43 12.58
CA LEU A 77 6.79 -21.21 12.25
C LEU A 77 6.97 -22.42 13.17
N PHE A 78 6.81 -22.22 14.48
CA PHE A 78 7.02 -23.27 15.48
C PHE A 78 5.83 -24.23 15.59
N LEU A 79 4.65 -23.82 15.12
CA LEU A 79 3.41 -24.59 15.23
C LEU A 79 3.39 -25.81 14.30
N ARG A 80 4.35 -25.93 13.36
CA ARG A 80 4.50 -27.05 12.40
C ARG A 80 3.19 -27.45 11.72
N LEU A 81 2.29 -26.51 11.47
CA LEU A 81 1.06 -26.76 10.71
C LEU A 81 1.41 -26.88 9.23
N LYS A 82 0.62 -27.62 8.46
CA LYS A 82 0.73 -27.68 6.99
C LYS A 82 0.11 -26.45 6.32
N ILE A 83 0.22 -25.28 6.94
CA ILE A 83 -0.30 -24.02 6.43
C ILE A 83 0.86 -23.24 5.81
N PHE A 84 0.61 -22.45 4.77
CA PHE A 84 1.60 -21.61 4.12
C PHE A 84 2.41 -20.76 5.12
N LEU A 85 1.76 -20.18 6.14
CA LEU A 85 2.37 -19.33 7.17
C LEU A 85 3.38 -20.06 8.08
N SER A 86 3.35 -21.40 8.14
CA SER A 86 4.29 -22.19 8.95
C SER A 86 5.57 -22.56 8.22
N LYS A 87 5.72 -22.17 6.94
CA LYS A 87 6.96 -22.38 6.18
C LYS A 87 8.08 -21.46 6.71
N PRO A 88 9.31 -21.97 6.91
CA PRO A 88 10.46 -21.15 7.31
C PRO A 88 10.74 -19.96 6.40
N ASN A 89 10.55 -20.12 5.10
CA ASN A 89 10.75 -19.07 4.11
C ASN A 89 9.88 -17.84 4.40
N VAL A 90 8.63 -18.04 4.84
CA VAL A 90 7.70 -16.93 5.11
C VAL A 90 8.18 -16.09 6.29
N ALA A 91 8.60 -16.73 7.38
CA ALA A 91 9.12 -16.04 8.56
C ALA A 91 10.44 -15.32 8.28
N LEU A 92 11.36 -15.96 7.55
CA LEU A 92 12.64 -15.35 7.16
C LEU A 92 12.45 -14.19 6.17
N GLY A 93 11.59 -14.37 5.17
CA GLY A 93 11.25 -13.34 4.20
C GLY A 93 10.60 -12.14 4.88
N PHE A 94 9.68 -12.37 5.82
CA PHE A 94 9.10 -11.29 6.63
C PHE A 94 10.14 -10.58 7.48
N LEU A 95 11.06 -11.29 8.12
CA LEU A 95 12.11 -10.66 8.93
C LEU A 95 13.00 -9.77 8.06
N LEU A 96 13.42 -10.26 6.90
CA LEU A 96 14.22 -9.49 5.94
C LEU A 96 13.47 -8.26 5.43
N PHE A 97 12.19 -8.42 5.07
CA PHE A 97 11.31 -7.33 4.67
C PHE A 97 11.15 -6.31 5.79
N PHE A 98 10.90 -6.75 7.03
CA PHE A 98 10.69 -5.89 8.18
C PHE A 98 11.93 -5.06 8.52
N VAL A 99 13.11 -5.69 8.57
CA VAL A 99 14.38 -5.00 8.83
C VAL A 99 14.66 -3.96 7.75
N SER A 100 14.44 -4.33 6.48
CA SER A 100 14.63 -3.43 5.35
C SER A 100 13.64 -2.25 5.39
N PHE A 101 12.38 -2.52 5.68
CA PHE A 101 11.33 -1.51 5.80
C PHE A 101 11.57 -0.56 6.99
N ALA A 102 12.02 -1.09 8.13
CA ALA A 102 12.41 -0.30 9.30
C ALA A 102 13.57 0.65 8.98
N ALA A 103 14.58 0.17 8.25
CA ALA A 103 15.71 0.99 7.84
C ALA A 103 15.32 2.06 6.81
N VAL A 104 14.52 1.72 5.78
CA VAL A 104 14.05 2.70 4.77
C VAL A 104 13.19 3.79 5.40
N SER A 105 12.25 3.42 6.26
CA SER A 105 11.41 4.38 6.95
C SER A 105 12.18 5.24 7.96
N ARG A 106 13.41 4.82 8.33
CA ARG A 106 14.20 5.39 9.43
C ARG A 106 13.36 5.56 10.71
N GLY A 107 12.40 4.65 10.90
CA GLY A 107 11.40 4.72 11.95
C GLY A 107 11.97 4.30 13.30
N GLY A 108 11.81 5.17 14.30
CA GLY A 108 12.26 4.91 15.66
C GLY A 108 13.79 4.77 15.77
N ILE A 109 14.24 4.37 16.96
CA ILE A 109 15.67 4.24 17.27
C ILE A 109 16.32 3.14 16.43
N ILE A 110 15.65 2.00 16.25
CA ILE A 110 16.21 0.82 15.58
C ILE A 110 16.32 1.07 14.06
N GLY A 111 15.29 1.64 13.44
CA GLY A 111 15.31 1.93 12.00
C GLY A 111 16.37 2.95 11.62
N GLY A 112 16.51 4.01 12.43
CA GLY A 112 17.59 5.00 12.26
C GLY A 112 18.98 4.38 12.41
N TYR A 113 19.19 3.54 13.43
CA TYR A 113 20.47 2.88 13.66
C TYR A 113 20.83 1.91 12.52
N LEU A 114 19.89 1.07 12.08
CA LEU A 114 20.10 0.18 10.94
C LEU A 114 20.50 0.98 9.69
N PHE A 115 19.77 2.04 9.37
CA PHE A 115 20.07 2.87 8.23
C PHE A 115 21.49 3.46 8.31
N GLN A 116 21.88 3.95 9.48
CA GLN A 116 23.21 4.53 9.71
C GLN A 116 24.34 3.54 9.42
N ILE A 117 24.22 2.28 9.85
CA ILE A 117 25.25 1.24 9.64
C ILE A 117 25.62 1.09 8.16
N ILE A 118 24.63 1.08 7.26
CA ILE A 118 24.91 0.97 5.83
C ILE A 118 25.31 2.33 5.23
N ALA A 119 24.72 3.42 5.72
CA ALA A 119 25.02 4.77 5.24
C ALA A 119 26.47 5.18 5.51
N ASP A 120 27.06 4.71 6.60
CA ASP A 120 28.46 4.95 6.96
C ASP A 120 29.43 4.31 5.96
N VAL A 121 29.00 3.25 5.24
CA VAL A 121 29.83 2.54 4.25
C VAL A 121 29.52 2.96 2.81
N LEU A 122 28.24 3.14 2.45
CA LEU A 122 27.78 3.33 1.06
C LEU A 122 27.26 4.75 0.77
N MET A 123 27.37 5.68 1.71
CA MET A 123 26.67 6.98 1.68
C MET A 123 25.14 6.81 1.82
N SER A 124 24.43 7.88 2.18
CA SER A 124 22.99 7.79 2.46
C SER A 124 22.16 7.30 1.26
N THR A 125 22.50 7.71 0.04
CA THR A 125 21.78 7.28 -1.17
C THR A 125 21.99 5.79 -1.45
N GLY A 126 23.21 5.28 -1.26
CA GLY A 126 23.51 3.86 -1.44
C GLY A 126 22.79 2.98 -0.41
N ALA A 127 22.73 3.41 0.85
CA ALA A 127 21.98 2.70 1.89
C ALA A 127 20.49 2.56 1.56
N TYR A 128 19.85 3.62 1.04
CA TYR A 128 18.47 3.53 0.57
C TYR A 128 18.29 2.48 -0.50
N LEU A 129 19.17 2.44 -1.51
CA LEU A 129 19.05 1.49 -2.62
C LEU A 129 19.21 0.03 -2.13
N VAL A 130 20.17 -0.22 -1.23
CA VAL A 130 20.39 -1.55 -0.65
C VAL A 130 19.19 -2.02 0.15
N TYR A 131 18.64 -1.18 1.02
CA TYR A 131 17.47 -1.56 1.81
C TYR A 131 16.20 -1.68 0.96
N LEU A 132 16.04 -0.87 -0.08
CA LEU A 132 14.91 -0.99 -1.01
C LEU A 132 14.98 -2.32 -1.78
N PHE A 133 16.19 -2.70 -2.23
CA PHE A 133 16.41 -4.02 -2.82
C PHE A 133 16.15 -5.15 -1.82
N GLY A 134 16.68 -5.04 -0.60
CA GLY A 134 16.43 -6.00 0.49
C GLY A 134 14.94 -6.14 0.82
N MET A 135 14.17 -5.05 0.75
CA MET A 135 12.72 -5.06 0.93
C MET A 135 12.02 -5.90 -0.16
N PHE A 136 12.42 -5.73 -1.43
CA PHE A 136 11.88 -6.55 -2.53
C PHE A 136 12.27 -8.03 -2.39
N VAL A 137 13.55 -8.32 -2.10
CA VAL A 137 14.01 -9.69 -1.84
C VAL A 137 13.23 -10.32 -0.69
N GLY A 138 13.01 -9.58 0.39
CA GLY A 138 12.19 -10.01 1.52
C GLY A 138 10.75 -10.38 1.10
N LEU A 139 10.10 -9.54 0.28
CA LEU A 139 8.75 -9.84 -0.24
C LEU A 139 8.72 -11.11 -1.09
N ILE A 140 9.71 -11.31 -1.95
CA ILE A 140 9.80 -12.49 -2.82
C ILE A 140 9.91 -13.77 -1.99
N VAL A 141 10.80 -13.75 -0.99
CA VAL A 141 11.00 -14.88 -0.08
C VAL A 141 9.77 -15.10 0.80
N LEU A 142 9.11 -14.03 1.26
CA LEU A 142 7.91 -14.10 2.10
C LEU A 142 6.77 -14.81 1.38
N PHE A 143 6.53 -14.48 0.11
CA PHE A 143 5.44 -15.07 -0.65
C PHE A 143 5.80 -16.39 -1.33
N ASP A 144 7.05 -16.86 -1.24
CA ASP A 144 7.52 -18.09 -1.92
C ASP A 144 7.08 -18.10 -3.40
N THR A 145 7.13 -16.93 -4.04
CA THR A 145 6.42 -16.63 -5.28
C THR A 145 7.36 -15.97 -6.28
N SER A 146 7.20 -16.29 -7.56
CA SER A 146 7.99 -15.69 -8.65
C SER A 146 7.66 -14.20 -8.84
N MET A 147 8.61 -13.43 -9.37
CA MET A 147 8.46 -11.98 -9.63
C MET A 147 7.16 -11.65 -10.36
N ASP A 148 6.83 -12.41 -11.41
CA ASP A 148 5.66 -12.14 -12.25
C ASP A 148 4.34 -12.23 -11.47
N LYS A 149 4.23 -13.21 -10.57
CA LYS A 149 3.06 -13.40 -9.72
C LYS A 149 2.93 -12.29 -8.68
N LEU A 150 4.05 -11.76 -8.18
CA LEU A 150 4.05 -10.60 -7.27
C LEU A 150 3.57 -9.34 -7.98
N PHE A 151 4.11 -9.03 -9.16
CA PHE A 151 3.69 -7.85 -9.92
C PHE A 151 2.21 -7.95 -10.31
N ASN A 152 1.75 -9.11 -10.78
CA ASN A 152 0.34 -9.33 -11.10
C ASN A 152 -0.56 -9.20 -9.86
N GLY A 153 -0.12 -9.70 -8.71
CA GLY A 153 -0.84 -9.54 -7.44
C GLY A 153 -0.92 -8.09 -6.98
N ILE A 154 0.18 -7.34 -7.10
CA ILE A 154 0.24 -5.90 -6.78
C ILE A 154 -0.70 -5.11 -7.71
N ILE A 155 -0.65 -5.36 -9.02
CA ILE A 155 -1.55 -4.73 -10.00
C ILE A 155 -3.01 -5.05 -9.66
N PHE A 156 -3.33 -6.30 -9.33
CA PHE A 156 -4.68 -6.71 -8.95
C PHE A 156 -5.14 -6.02 -7.66
N ILE A 157 -4.27 -5.88 -6.66
CA ILE A 157 -4.58 -5.14 -5.43
C ILE A 157 -4.87 -3.67 -5.75
N PHE A 158 -4.01 -3.00 -6.52
CA PHE A 158 -4.20 -1.58 -6.88
C PHE A 158 -5.43 -1.36 -7.78
N SER A 159 -5.70 -2.24 -8.74
CA SER A 159 -6.90 -2.15 -9.59
C SER A 159 -8.18 -2.38 -8.79
N ASN A 160 -8.13 -3.22 -7.77
CA ASN A 160 -9.29 -3.52 -6.93
C ASN A 160 -9.42 -2.55 -5.74
N LEU A 161 -8.34 -1.84 -5.38
CA LEU A 161 -8.37 -0.79 -4.36
C LEU A 161 -9.35 0.31 -4.73
N GLY A 162 -9.42 0.68 -6.01
CA GLY A 162 -10.40 1.64 -6.53
C GLY A 162 -11.86 1.19 -6.40
N ARG A 163 -12.13 -0.10 -6.13
CA ARG A 163 -13.47 -0.65 -5.89
C ARG A 163 -13.82 -0.80 -4.42
N LEU A 164 -12.81 -0.86 -3.53
CA LEU A 164 -12.98 -1.07 -2.09
C LEU A 164 -12.86 0.21 -1.27
N PHE A 165 -12.25 1.27 -1.81
CA PHE A 165 -12.23 2.58 -1.19
C PHE A 165 -13.42 3.41 -1.70
N PRO A 166 -14.42 3.75 -0.86
CA PRO A 166 -15.44 4.71 -1.27
C PRO A 166 -14.75 6.01 -1.67
N SER A 167 -15.18 6.59 -2.80
CA SER A 167 -14.63 7.80 -3.44
C SER A 167 -14.29 8.95 -2.49
N LYS A 168 -14.95 9.02 -1.33
CA LYS A 168 -14.73 9.99 -0.27
C LYS A 168 -13.31 9.97 0.33
N PHE A 169 -12.62 8.84 0.41
CA PHE A 169 -11.22 8.81 0.92
C PHE A 169 -10.22 9.40 -0.09
N VAL A 170 -10.50 9.27 -1.39
CA VAL A 170 -9.67 9.85 -2.46
C VAL A 170 -9.83 11.36 -2.50
N ASP A 171 -11.02 11.89 -2.22
CA ASP A 171 -11.27 13.34 -2.16
C ASP A 171 -10.53 14.04 -0.99
N TYR A 172 -10.28 13.33 0.13
CA TYR A 172 -9.44 13.85 1.22
C TYR A 172 -7.95 13.86 0.85
N PHE A 173 -7.46 12.86 0.09
CA PHE A 173 -6.06 12.82 -0.36
C PHE A 173 -5.78 13.69 -1.60
N LYS A 174 -6.79 14.02 -2.40
CA LYS A 174 -6.67 14.94 -3.55
C LYS A 174 -6.74 16.43 -3.16
N LYS A 175 -7.10 16.76 -1.92
CA LYS A 175 -7.39 18.14 -1.55
C LYS A 175 -6.17 19.06 -1.46
N ASP A 176 -4.95 18.52 -1.42
CA ASP A 176 -3.76 19.32 -1.15
C ASP A 176 -2.76 19.50 -2.31
N LYS A 177 -2.98 18.95 -3.51
CA LYS A 177 -2.10 19.27 -4.65
C LYS A 177 -2.83 19.43 -5.99
N ILE A 178 -2.56 20.60 -6.59
CA ILE A 178 -2.78 21.05 -7.98
C ILE A 178 -4.08 21.87 -8.21
N PRO A 179 -4.07 23.19 -7.96
CA PRO A 179 -5.02 24.12 -8.56
C PRO A 179 -4.51 24.53 -9.94
N SER A 180 -4.56 23.64 -10.93
CA SER A 180 -4.30 23.99 -12.33
C SER A 180 -4.67 22.84 -13.24
N LEU A 181 -5.92 22.80 -13.70
CA LEU A 181 -6.35 22.42 -15.06
C LEU A 181 -7.89 22.31 -15.09
N ASN A 182 -8.59 23.44 -14.96
CA ASN A 182 -9.95 23.50 -15.50
C ASN A 182 -10.11 24.80 -16.26
N ASN A 183 -9.92 24.66 -17.57
CA ASN A 183 -9.89 25.70 -18.57
C ASN A 183 -11.32 26.16 -18.89
N ASN A 184 -11.98 26.84 -17.94
CA ASN A 184 -13.23 27.54 -18.26
C ASN A 184 -13.59 28.71 -17.33
N ARG A 185 -12.60 29.40 -16.74
CA ARG A 185 -12.86 30.69 -16.08
C ARG A 185 -12.61 31.81 -17.08
N GLN A 186 -13.70 32.34 -17.64
CA GLN A 186 -13.73 33.64 -18.31
C GLN A 186 -13.02 34.68 -17.44
N MET A 187 -12.03 35.35 -18.02
CA MET A 187 -11.36 36.48 -17.39
C MET A 187 -12.37 37.63 -17.31
N THR A 188 -12.74 38.05 -16.10
CA THR A 188 -13.41 39.32 -15.88
C THR A 188 -12.35 40.41 -15.71
N ILE A 189 -12.31 41.34 -16.66
CA ILE A 189 -11.45 42.52 -16.59
C ILE A 189 -12.03 43.42 -15.50
N LYS A 190 -11.28 43.61 -14.41
CA LYS A 190 -11.57 44.63 -13.39
C LYS A 190 -11.31 46.01 -14.01
N GLY A 191 -12.37 46.77 -14.29
CA GLY A 191 -12.24 48.20 -14.58
C GLY A 191 -13.23 48.82 -15.55
N MET A 192 -14.51 48.42 -15.60
CA MET A 192 -15.50 49.16 -16.36
C MET A 192 -16.75 49.44 -15.53
N ASP A 193 -16.69 50.54 -14.79
CA ASP A 193 -17.87 51.31 -14.42
C ASP A 193 -18.19 52.29 -15.56
N LYS A 194 -19.42 52.23 -16.07
CA LYS A 194 -20.29 53.40 -16.28
C LYS A 194 -21.63 52.99 -16.93
N ASN A 195 -22.62 52.91 -16.06
CA ASN A 195 -23.94 53.56 -16.14
C ASN A 195 -24.96 53.17 -17.23
N PHE A 196 -26.15 52.84 -16.68
CA PHE A 196 -27.53 53.08 -17.13
C PHE A 196 -28.36 51.83 -17.53
N PRO A 197 -29.68 51.83 -17.28
CA PRO A 197 -30.25 51.62 -15.95
C PRO A 197 -31.38 50.55 -15.95
N SER A 198 -31.73 50.12 -14.74
CA SER A 198 -33.09 49.76 -14.30
C SER A 198 -33.97 48.83 -15.15
N ALA A 199 -34.24 47.64 -14.63
CA ALA A 199 -35.62 47.18 -14.43
C ALA A 199 -35.70 45.96 -13.48
N GLN A 200 -36.24 46.25 -12.29
CA GLN A 200 -37.28 45.49 -11.59
C GLN A 200 -37.12 43.98 -11.34
N ASN A 201 -36.95 43.70 -10.04
CA ASN A 201 -37.73 42.74 -9.27
C ASN A 201 -39.00 42.22 -9.98
N ALA A 202 -39.09 40.90 -10.18
CA ALA A 202 -40.17 40.05 -9.67
C ALA A 202 -40.05 38.66 -10.30
N ARG A 203 -39.77 37.66 -9.46
CA ARG A 203 -40.10 36.26 -9.74
C ARG A 203 -41.60 36.10 -9.55
N GLU A 204 -42.27 35.54 -10.55
CA GLU A 204 -43.41 34.61 -10.45
C GLU A 204 -43.72 34.15 -11.89
N GLN A 205 -43.37 32.93 -12.27
CA GLN A 205 -44.15 31.69 -12.19
C GLN A 205 -44.64 31.25 -13.59
N GLN A 206 -44.28 30.00 -13.90
CA GLN A 206 -45.08 28.99 -14.60
C GLN A 206 -45.28 29.03 -16.14
N SER A 207 -44.66 28.00 -16.76
CA SER A 207 -45.31 26.93 -17.56
C SER A 207 -45.32 26.98 -19.10
N THR A 208 -45.09 25.77 -19.66
CA THR A 208 -45.56 25.17 -20.93
C THR A 208 -44.70 25.16 -22.22
N VAL A 209 -44.05 24.00 -22.46
CA VAL A 209 -43.95 23.12 -23.68
C VAL A 209 -43.58 23.72 -25.09
N PRO A 210 -43.33 22.91 -26.16
CA PRO A 210 -42.00 22.74 -26.80
C PRO A 210 -41.94 23.15 -28.30
N VAL A 211 -40.82 23.64 -28.82
CA VAL A 211 -40.67 23.84 -30.29
C VAL A 211 -39.27 23.47 -30.79
N LYS A 212 -39.28 22.65 -31.84
CA LYS A 212 -38.17 22.16 -32.69
C LYS A 212 -37.61 23.27 -33.59
N LYS A 213 -36.40 22.98 -34.12
CA LYS A 213 -35.81 23.45 -35.40
C LYS A 213 -35.32 24.92 -35.39
N ASP A 214 -34.15 25.30 -35.89
CA ASP A 214 -33.24 24.72 -36.90
C ASP A 214 -31.78 25.10 -36.60
N SER A 215 -30.85 24.19 -36.86
CA SER A 215 -29.42 24.44 -37.09
C SER A 215 -29.25 25.28 -38.37
N PRO A 216 -28.12 25.98 -38.65
CA PRO A 216 -26.79 25.37 -38.82
C PRO A 216 -25.67 26.26 -38.22
N LEU A 217 -24.45 25.75 -38.01
CA LEU A 217 -23.36 25.99 -38.95
C LEU A 217 -22.15 25.16 -38.51
N ILE A 218 -21.70 24.33 -39.44
CA ILE A 218 -20.32 23.85 -39.59
C ILE A 218 -19.88 22.90 -38.46
N ALA A 219 -20.55 21.75 -38.41
CA ALA A 219 -19.95 20.52 -37.94
C ALA A 219 -18.75 20.21 -38.84
N ASP A 220 -17.57 20.28 -38.24
CA ASP A 220 -16.29 19.86 -38.77
C ASP A 220 -16.40 18.52 -39.50
N LYS A 221 -16.58 18.63 -40.80
CA LYS A 221 -16.39 17.57 -41.78
C LYS A 221 -14.90 17.40 -42.04
N LEU A 222 -14.12 17.19 -40.98
CA LEU A 222 -12.71 16.84 -41.05
C LEU A 222 -12.56 15.36 -40.70
N VAL A 223 -12.94 14.56 -41.71
CA VAL A 223 -12.38 13.26 -42.10
C VAL A 223 -11.85 12.42 -40.94
N GLN A 224 -12.76 11.81 -40.18
CA GLN A 224 -12.43 10.63 -39.40
C GLN A 224 -12.94 9.41 -40.17
N ASN A 225 -11.99 8.65 -40.72
CA ASN A 225 -12.22 7.32 -41.27
C ASN A 225 -12.95 6.49 -40.20
N THR A 226 -14.25 6.26 -40.39
CA THR A 226 -15.05 5.47 -39.48
C THR A 226 -14.64 4.00 -39.63
N LEU A 227 -13.87 3.54 -38.65
CA LEU A 227 -13.52 2.15 -38.42
C LEU A 227 -14.79 1.30 -38.37
N GLY A 228 -15.11 0.64 -39.48
CA GLY A 228 -16.33 -0.16 -39.60
C GLY A 228 -16.66 -0.72 -40.98
N LYS A 229 -15.89 -0.41 -42.02
CA LYS A 229 -15.95 -1.10 -43.32
C LYS A 229 -14.62 -1.82 -43.56
N ASN A 230 -14.70 -3.10 -43.89
CA ASN A 230 -13.59 -3.92 -44.39
C ASN A 230 -12.98 -3.20 -45.60
N VAL A 231 -11.98 -2.36 -45.39
CA VAL A 231 -11.11 -1.86 -46.44
C VAL A 231 -10.05 -2.92 -46.60
N LEU A 232 -10.32 -3.86 -47.51
CA LEU A 232 -9.33 -4.80 -47.99
C LEU A 232 -8.20 -3.95 -48.60
N TRP A 233 -7.02 -4.02 -48.00
CA TRP A 233 -5.84 -3.33 -48.54
C TRP A 233 -5.55 -3.90 -49.93
N GLU A 234 -5.88 -3.16 -50.99
CA GLU A 234 -5.48 -3.49 -52.35
C GLU A 234 -4.10 -2.90 -52.61
N TYR A 235 -3.24 -3.72 -53.22
CA TYR A 235 -1.90 -3.28 -53.60
C TYR A 235 -2.00 -2.37 -54.83
N PRO A 236 -1.22 -1.28 -54.91
CA PRO A 236 -1.25 -0.40 -56.06
C PRO A 236 -0.86 -1.15 -57.35
N PRO A 237 -1.51 -0.86 -58.49
CA PRO A 237 -1.21 -1.53 -59.74
C PRO A 237 0.23 -1.23 -60.18
N LEU A 238 0.92 -2.29 -60.60
CA LEU A 238 2.33 -2.25 -61.04
C LEU A 238 2.56 -1.42 -62.32
N SER A 239 1.49 -0.92 -62.95
CA SER A 239 1.55 0.02 -64.08
C SER A 239 2.22 1.35 -63.74
N LEU A 240 2.34 1.69 -62.46
CA LEU A 240 3.12 2.86 -62.01
C LEU A 240 4.64 2.66 -62.09
N LEU A 241 5.10 1.42 -62.25
CA LEU A 241 6.52 1.07 -62.40
C LEU A 241 6.86 0.63 -63.83
N SER A 242 5.88 0.52 -64.72
CA SER A 242 6.04 -0.06 -66.05
C SER A 242 5.63 0.89 -67.18
N ASP A 243 6.02 2.17 -67.08
CA ASP A 243 6.35 2.94 -68.28
C ASP A 243 7.70 3.65 -68.11
N THR A 244 8.79 2.95 -68.37
CA THR A 244 9.44 2.77 -69.69
C THR A 244 10.52 3.84 -69.89
N THR A 245 11.73 3.47 -69.50
CA THR A 245 12.96 3.88 -70.17
C THR A 245 12.92 3.30 -71.60
N ALA A 246 12.80 4.13 -72.62
CA ALA A 246 13.29 3.85 -73.98
C ALA A 246 13.19 5.09 -74.89
N GLN A 247 14.38 5.52 -75.34
CA GLN A 247 14.71 6.40 -76.48
C GLN A 247 14.59 7.92 -76.31
#